data_AF-A0A918VJL8-F1
#
_entry.id   AF-A0A918VJL8-F1
#
_cell.length_a   1.000
_cell.length_b   1.000
_cell.length_c   1.000
_cell.angle_alpha   90.00
_cell.angle_beta   90.00
_cell.angle_gamma   90.00
#
_symmetry.space_group_name_H-M   'P 1'
#
loop_
_entity.id
_entity.type
_entity.pdbx_description
1 polymer ?
#
loop_
_entity_poly.entity_id
_entity_poly.type
_entity_poly.pdbx_seq_one_letter_code
_entity_poly.pdbx_strand_id
1 'polypeptide(L)' 'MITARTGRDGRPLVTTTQAAYSLGMEPKQFRDWARRRCITPAGSRPNPSRGQALALWDLADIADAVRRQKTKQPVCQGT' A
#
# COMPACT_ATOMS: atom_id res chain seq x y z
N MET A 1 -10.65 11.27 -20.75
CA MET A 1 -9.49 10.40 -20.44
C MET A 1 -9.32 10.37 -18.93
N ILE A 2 -9.76 9.32 -18.25
CA ILE A 2 -9.60 9.19 -16.79
C ILE A 2 -8.22 8.57 -16.58
N THR A 3 -7.25 9.40 -16.24
CA THR A 3 -5.88 9.00 -15.90
C THR A 3 -5.94 7.87 -14.89
N ALA A 4 -5.54 6.71 -15.37
CA ALA A 4 -5.81 5.45 -14.74
C ALA A 4 -5.11 5.42 -13.37
N ARG A 5 -5.90 5.08 -12.34
CA ARG A 5 -5.44 4.75 -10.98
C ARG A 5 -4.67 3.44 -11.03
N THR A 6 -3.57 3.43 -11.74
CA THR A 6 -2.85 2.22 -12.14
C THR A 6 -1.44 2.31 -11.58
N GLY A 7 -1.03 1.27 -10.87
CA GLY A 7 0.31 1.12 -10.32
C GLY A 7 1.36 0.87 -11.40
N ARG A 8 2.62 0.78 -10.97
CA ARG A 8 3.81 0.54 -11.79
C ARG A 8 3.67 -0.67 -12.70
N ASP A 9 3.01 -1.73 -12.22
CA ASP A 9 2.82 -2.97 -12.96
C ASP A 9 1.65 -2.92 -13.97
N GLY A 10 1.07 -1.75 -14.23
CA GLY A 10 -0.10 -1.62 -15.10
C GLY A 10 -1.39 -2.17 -14.46
N ARG A 11 -1.35 -2.54 -13.17
CA ARG A 11 -2.50 -3.04 -12.41
C ARG A 11 -3.22 -1.92 -11.66
N PRO A 12 -4.54 -2.01 -11.43
CA PRO A 12 -5.26 -1.02 -10.63
C PRO A 12 -4.66 -0.88 -9.22
N LEU A 13 -4.49 0.36 -8.77
CA LEU A 13 -4.15 0.66 -7.39
C LEU A 13 -5.27 0.19 -6.45
N VAL A 14 -4.88 -0.35 -5.31
CA VAL A 14 -5.81 -0.91 -4.33
C VAL A 14 -5.96 0.00 -3.13
N THR A 15 -7.12 -0.02 -2.49
CA THR A 15 -7.34 0.71 -1.24
C THR A 15 -6.64 0.02 -0.07
N THR A 16 -6.42 0.76 1.02
CA THR A 16 -5.89 0.21 2.29
C THR A 16 -6.65 -1.04 2.74
N THR A 17 -7.97 -1.08 2.62
CA THR A 17 -8.79 -2.23 3.03
C THR A 17 -8.51 -3.45 2.15
N GLN A 18 -8.41 -3.28 0.84
CA GLN A 18 -8.10 -4.37 -0.10
C GLN A 18 -6.67 -4.88 0.11
N ALA A 19 -5.70 -3.98 0.31
CA ALA A 19 -4.33 -4.36 0.61
C ALA A 19 -4.21 -5.15 1.92
N ALA A 20 -4.89 -4.68 2.97
CA ALA A 20 -4.93 -5.34 4.27
C ALA A 20 -5.61 -6.73 4.19
N TYR A 21 -6.71 -6.83 3.46
CA TYR A 21 -7.41 -8.09 3.21
C TYR A 21 -6.49 -9.13 2.53
N SER A 22 -5.75 -8.73 1.50
CA SER A 22 -4.82 -9.61 0.78
C SER A 22 -3.69 -10.17 1.66
N LEU A 23 -3.35 -9.48 2.76
CA LEU A 23 -2.32 -9.92 3.71
C LEU A 23 -2.92 -10.53 4.99
N GLY A 24 -4.24 -10.67 5.08
CA GLY A 24 -4.93 -11.21 6.25
C GLY A 24 -4.79 -10.36 7.52
N MET A 25 -4.69 -9.03 7.37
CA MET A 25 -4.52 -8.11 8.50
C MET A 25 -5.57 -7.00 8.51
N GLU A 26 -5.73 -6.32 9.64
CA GLU A 26 -6.62 -5.16 9.72
C GLU A 26 -6.04 -3.93 9.01
N PRO A 27 -6.88 -2.98 8.53
CA PRO A 27 -6.40 -1.78 7.84
C PRO A 27 -5.45 -0.90 8.67
N LYS A 28 -5.59 -0.88 10.01
CA LYS A 28 -4.68 -0.16 10.91
C LYS A 28 -3.31 -0.86 10.94
N GLN A 29 -3.31 -2.18 11.14
CA GLN A 29 -2.10 -2.99 11.15
C GLN A 29 -1.35 -2.89 9.82
N PHE A 30 -2.07 -2.84 8.70
CA PHE A 30 -1.49 -2.60 7.38
C PHE A 30 -0.77 -1.27 7.27
N ARG A 31 -1.35 -0.17 7.77
CA ARG A 31 -0.67 1.14 7.75
C ARG A 31 0.61 1.12 8.58
N ASP A 32 0.58 0.51 9.76
CA ASP A 32 1.77 0.39 10.60
C ASP A 32 2.83 -0.51 9.95
N TRP A 33 2.40 -1.61 9.33
CA TRP A 33 3.24 -2.52 8.55
C TRP A 33 3.91 -1.81 7.36
N ALA A 34 3.17 -0.98 6.64
CA ALA A 34 3.64 -0.20 5.50
C ALA A 34 4.65 0.87 5.94
N ARG A 35 4.38 1.58 7.04
CA ARG A 35 5.30 2.57 7.63
C ARG A 35 6.63 1.95 8.03
N ARG A 36 6.61 0.79 8.69
CA ARG A 36 7.83 0.05 9.08
C ARG A 36 8.68 -0.42 7.89
N ARG A 37 8.08 -0.51 6.70
CA ARG A 37 8.71 -0.93 5.45
C ARG A 37 8.94 0.21 4.47
N CYS A 38 8.73 1.45 4.91
CA CYS A 38 8.92 2.65 4.09
C CYS A 38 8.09 2.64 2.80
N ILE A 39 6.93 1.97 2.79
CA ILE A 39 6.02 1.96 1.65
C ILE A 39 5.14 3.20 1.73
N THR A 40 5.15 4.01 0.68
CA THR A 40 4.29 5.19 0.56
C THR A 40 3.05 4.87 -0.28
N PRO A 41 1.91 5.53 -0.01
CA PRO A 41 0.76 5.42 -0.88
C PRO A 41 1.07 6.03 -2.26
N ALA A 42 0.78 5.28 -3.32
CA ALA A 42 0.96 5.72 -4.71
C ALA A 42 0.00 6.86 -5.10
N GLY A 43 -1.07 7.05 -4.33
CA GLY A 43 -1.96 8.18 -4.51
C GLY A 43 -3.07 8.21 -3.46
N SER A 44 -4.00 9.13 -3.64
CA SER A 44 -5.21 9.19 -2.83
C SER A 44 -6.43 9.45 -3.70
N ARG A 45 -7.58 8.90 -3.29
CA ARG A 45 -8.87 9.16 -3.93
C ARG A 45 -9.79 9.88 -2.94
N PRO A 46 -10.55 10.91 -3.37
CA PRO A 46 -11.59 11.49 -2.54
C PRO A 46 -12.63 10.42 -2.17
N ASN A 47 -12.94 10.33 -0.88
CA ASN A 47 -13.94 9.41 -0.36
C ASN A 47 -15.30 10.10 -0.29
N PRO A 48 -16.31 9.63 -1.05
CA PRO A 48 -17.63 10.26 -1.06
C PRO A 48 -18.40 10.07 0.26
N SER A 49 -18.03 9.12 1.13
CA SER A 49 -18.83 8.78 2.31
C SER A 49 -18.38 9.41 3.62
N ARG A 50 -17.13 9.90 3.74
CA ARG A 50 -16.57 10.38 5.03
C ARG A 50 -15.62 11.58 4.93
N GLY A 51 -15.45 12.18 3.76
CA GLY A 51 -14.53 13.33 3.57
C GLY A 51 -13.04 13.01 3.76
N GLN A 52 -12.67 11.79 4.14
CA GLN A 52 -11.29 11.36 4.35
C GLN A 52 -10.75 10.66 3.10
N ALA A 53 -9.72 11.23 2.47
CA ALA A 53 -9.12 10.66 1.26
C ALA A 53 -8.66 9.21 1.50
N LEU A 54 -9.06 8.28 0.62
CA LEU A 54 -8.63 6.89 0.66
C LEU A 54 -7.25 6.78 0.03
N ALA A 55 -6.27 6.36 0.82
CA ALA A 55 -4.95 6.01 0.33
C ALA A 55 -5.06 4.84 -0.67
N LEU A 56 -4.38 5.01 -1.80
CA LEU A 56 -4.23 4.04 -2.87
C LEU A 56 -2.80 3.49 -2.83
N TRP A 57 -2.69 2.17 -2.97
CA TRP A 57 -1.46 1.42 -2.82
C TRP A 57 -1.16 0.63 -4.08
N ASP A 58 0.11 0.56 -4.41
CA ASP A 58 0.59 -0.27 -5.51
C ASP A 58 0.76 -1.72 -5.02
N LEU A 59 0.16 -2.66 -5.75
CA LEU A 59 0.34 -4.08 -5.48
C LEU A 59 1.78 -4.53 -5.71
N ALA A 60 2.50 -3.88 -6.64
CA ALA A 60 3.90 -4.15 -6.94
C ALA A 60 4.77 -3.91 -5.70
N ASP A 61 4.62 -2.74 -5.08
CA ASP A 61 5.37 -2.32 -3.91
C ASP A 61 5.03 -3.19 -2.70
N ILE A 62 3.75 -3.54 -2.52
CA ILE A 62 3.32 -4.47 -1.47
C ILE A 62 3.98 -5.85 -1.67
N ALA A 63 3.94 -6.39 -2.89
CA ALA A 63 4.51 -7.71 -3.18
C ALA A 63 6.04 -7.73 -3.04
N ASP A 64 6.72 -6.65 -3.45
CA ASP A 64 8.15 -6.48 -3.24
C ASP A 64 8.50 -6.47 -1.74
N ALA A 65 7.76 -5.69 -0.96
CA ALA A 65 7.97 -5.57 0.48
C ALA A 65 7.68 -6.88 1.25
N VAL A 66 6.71 -7.68 0.80
CA VAL A 66 6.46 -9.02 1.34
C VAL A 66 7.59 -9.98 0.97
N ARG A 67 8.10 -9.93 -0.27
CA ARG A 67 9.23 -10.78 -0.70
C ARG A 67 10.50 -10.47 0.08
N ARG A 68 10.81 -9.19 0.30
CA ARG A 68 11.93 -8.75 1.14
C ARG A 68 11.85 -9.29 2.57
N GLN A 69 10.67 -9.51 3.12
CA GLN A 69 10.53 -10.12 4.46
C GLN A 69 11.01 -11.57 4.50
N LYS A 70 10.84 -12.34 3.42
CA LYS A 70 11.27 -13.75 3.37
C LYS A 70 12.78 -13.89 3.24
N THR A 71 13.44 -12.91 2.63
CA THR A 71 14.90 -12.84 2.48
C THR A 71 15.47 -11.94 3.58
N LYS A 72 16.00 -12.50 4.68
CA LYS A 72 16.59 -11.73 5.80
C LYS A 72 17.50 -10.56 5.34
N GLN A 73 17.02 -9.31 5.29
CA GLN A 73 17.78 -8.03 5.34
C GLN A 73 16.93 -6.77 5.05
N PRO A 74 17.44 -5.56 5.40
CA PRO A 74 17.39 -4.92 6.70
C PRO A 74 16.09 -4.12 6.91
N VAL A 75 15.71 -3.93 8.18
CA VAL A 75 14.70 -2.94 8.61
C VAL A 75 15.18 -1.56 8.16
N CYS A 76 14.28 -0.68 7.67
CA CYS A 76 14.63 0.71 7.39
C CYS A 76 15.30 1.33 8.63
N GLN A 77 16.64 1.42 8.65
CA GLN A 77 17.35 2.15 9.68
C GLN A 77 17.32 3.62 9.26
N GLY A 78 16.59 4.41 10.04
CA GLY A 78 16.55 5.85 9.88
C GLY A 78 17.92 6.46 10.09
N THR A 79 18.30 7.35 9.17
CA THR A 79 19.18 8.49 9.46
C THR A 79 18.47 9.47 10.38
#